data_AF-A0A7S0TKJ8-F1
#
_entry.id   AF-A0A7S0TKJ8-F1
#
_cell.length_a   1.000
_cell.length_b   1.000
_cell.length_c   1.000
_cell.angle_alpha   90.00
_cell.angle_beta   90.00
_cell.angle_gamma   90.00
#
_symmetry.space_group_name_H-M   'P 1'
#
loop_
_entity.id
_entity.type
_entity.pdbx_description
1 polymer ?
#
loop_
_entity_poly.entity_id
_entity_poly.type
_entity_poly.pdbx_seq_one_letter_code
_entity_poly.pdbx_strand_id
1 'polypeptide(L)'
;GDGAVLTIGTVTRAATRTVAAFTVSRACSDCSLSLQVLGMHVVGSPFTTSFLPADAPRIVSAYFTSLLTGADVTFDVSTDRHGQLGAVFDCLLAFDTATVSGAGPGSTCVWRSSTVLAINFGSSAALMPGSNVVLRESTLLNEARNSYNASGSAVLLLPALIEGPRPFIMGPRTIGSCDSLVLDGSQS
;
A
#
# COMPACT_ATOMS: atom_id res chain seq x y z
N GLY A 1 18.08 -22.19 12.46
CA GLY A 1 19.09 -21.27 11.92
C GLY A 1 18.47 -20.64 10.70
N ASP A 2 18.22 -19.34 10.75
CA ASP A 2 17.67 -18.57 9.62
C ASP A 2 18.71 -18.50 8.49
N GLY A 3 18.71 -19.51 7.63
CA GLY A 3 19.49 -19.48 6.40
C GLY A 3 18.76 -18.62 5.36
N ALA A 4 19.49 -17.77 4.65
CA ALA A 4 18.94 -17.13 3.46
C ALA A 4 18.55 -18.21 2.44
N VAL A 5 17.31 -18.17 1.97
CA VAL A 5 16.88 -19.05 0.89
C VAL A 5 17.33 -18.40 -0.42
N LEU A 6 18.30 -19.05 -1.06
CA LEU A 6 18.88 -18.66 -2.33
C LEU A 6 18.21 -19.48 -3.43
N THR A 7 17.57 -18.81 -4.37
CA THR A 7 17.03 -19.44 -5.58
C THR A 7 17.96 -19.12 -6.75
N ILE A 8 18.51 -20.16 -7.37
CA ILE A 8 19.34 -20.01 -8.57
C ILE A 8 18.42 -19.55 -9.71
N GLY A 9 18.71 -18.39 -10.29
CA GLY A 9 17.96 -17.83 -11.41
C GLY A 9 18.49 -18.33 -12.75
N THR A 10 19.71 -17.91 -13.10
CA THR A 10 20.34 -18.28 -14.37
C THR A 10 21.82 -18.57 -14.19
N VAL A 11 22.33 -19.58 -14.90
CA VAL A 11 23.76 -19.86 -14.97
C VAL A 11 24.17 -19.71 -16.42
N THR A 12 24.95 -18.66 -16.70
CA THR A 12 25.49 -18.40 -18.04
C THR A 12 26.95 -18.83 -18.05
N ARG A 13 27.30 -19.71 -18.99
CA ARG A 13 28.68 -20.20 -19.14
C ARG A 13 29.23 -19.71 -20.47
N ALA A 14 30.24 -18.83 -20.41
CA ALA A 14 31.10 -18.47 -21.54
C ALA A 14 32.40 -19.28 -21.46
N ALA A 15 33.18 -19.30 -22.55
CA ALA A 15 34.41 -20.10 -22.67
C ALA A 15 35.42 -19.87 -21.53
N THR A 16 35.42 -18.69 -20.91
CA THR A 16 36.35 -18.30 -19.83
C THR A 16 35.67 -17.82 -18.54
N ARG A 17 34.33 -17.77 -18.50
CA ARG A 17 33.59 -17.17 -17.38
C ARG A 17 32.27 -17.88 -17.14
N THR A 18 32.02 -18.25 -15.89
CA THR A 18 30.69 -18.69 -15.43
C THR A 18 30.08 -17.57 -14.61
N VAL A 19 28.88 -17.12 -14.96
CA VAL A 19 28.09 -16.15 -14.21
C VAL A 19 26.86 -16.87 -13.71
N ALA A 20 26.67 -16.92 -12.40
CA ALA A 20 25.47 -17.42 -11.77
C ALA A 20 24.73 -16.25 -11.12
N ALA A 21 23.47 -16.07 -11.49
CA ALA A 21 22.57 -15.10 -10.88
C ALA A 21 21.68 -15.83 -9.87
N PHE A 22 21.53 -15.25 -8.68
CA PHE A 22 20.72 -15.78 -7.60
C PHE A 22 19.77 -14.71 -7.10
N THR A 23 18.59 -15.13 -6.67
CA THR A 23 17.67 -14.28 -5.92
C THR A 23 17.72 -14.69 -4.46
N VAL A 24 17.87 -13.71 -3.58
CA VAL A 24 17.91 -13.89 -2.14
C VAL A 24 16.55 -13.47 -1.59
N SER A 25 15.82 -14.39 -0.96
CA SER A 25 14.50 -14.09 -0.41
C SER A 25 14.50 -13.70 1.07
N ARG A 26 15.63 -13.86 1.78
CA ARG A 26 15.79 -13.43 3.17
C ARG A 26 17.15 -12.82 3.42
N ALA A 27 17.15 -11.74 4.21
CA ALA A 27 18.36 -11.14 4.72
C ALA A 27 19.11 -12.09 5.66
N CYS A 28 20.43 -11.94 5.71
CA CYS A 28 21.27 -12.60 6.70
C CYS A 28 22.61 -11.87 6.83
N SER A 29 23.17 -11.87 8.05
CA SER A 29 24.44 -11.19 8.31
C SER A 29 25.67 -12.03 7.95
N ASP A 30 25.56 -13.36 7.96
CA ASP A 30 26.70 -14.29 7.82
C ASP A 30 26.30 -15.60 7.12
N CYS A 31 25.76 -15.51 5.90
CA CYS A 31 25.40 -16.69 5.13
C CYS A 31 26.60 -17.26 4.36
N SER A 32 26.69 -18.58 4.34
CA SER A 32 27.61 -19.33 3.49
C SER A 32 26.96 -19.61 2.14
N LEU A 33 27.44 -18.96 1.08
CA LEU A 33 27.04 -19.23 -0.29
C LEU A 33 27.94 -20.32 -0.87
N SER A 34 27.41 -21.54 -0.92
CA SER A 34 28.05 -22.69 -1.57
C SER A 34 27.68 -22.73 -3.04
N LEU A 35 28.65 -22.47 -3.93
CA LEU A 35 28.46 -22.60 -5.37
C LEU A 35 29.20 -23.83 -5.89
N GLN A 36 28.43 -24.80 -6.38
CA GLN A 36 28.95 -26.02 -6.99
C GLN A 36 28.57 -26.11 -8.47
N VAL A 37 29.52 -26.52 -9.31
CA VAL A 37 29.31 -26.84 -10.73
C VAL A 37 29.67 -28.30 -10.93
N LEU A 38 28.72 -29.13 -11.39
CA LEU A 38 28.88 -30.58 -11.50
C LEU A 38 29.26 -31.25 -10.17
N GLY A 39 28.74 -30.75 -9.06
CA GLY A 39 29.04 -31.27 -7.71
C GLY A 39 30.39 -30.85 -7.13
N MET A 40 31.20 -30.08 -7.86
CA MET A 40 32.46 -29.53 -7.37
C MET A 40 32.31 -28.05 -7.00
N HIS A 41 32.85 -27.65 -5.85
CA HIS A 41 32.92 -26.25 -5.47
C HIS A 41 33.76 -25.44 -6.47
N VAL A 42 33.26 -24.27 -6.84
CA VAL A 42 34.09 -23.30 -7.57
C VAL A 42 35.18 -22.77 -6.65
N VAL A 43 36.28 -22.29 -7.22
CA VAL A 43 37.38 -21.68 -6.46
C VAL A 43 36.83 -20.53 -5.61
N GLY A 44 37.14 -20.56 -4.31
CA GLY A 44 36.67 -19.56 -3.33
C GLY A 44 35.32 -19.88 -2.68
N SER A 45 34.60 -20.92 -3.12
CA SER A 45 33.41 -21.41 -2.42
C SER A 45 33.79 -22.29 -1.23
N PRO A 46 33.07 -22.23 -0.09
CA PRO A 46 31.93 -21.33 0.16
C PRO A 46 32.35 -19.88 0.41
N PHE A 47 31.54 -18.94 -0.09
CA PHE A 47 31.72 -17.51 0.15
C PHE A 47 30.93 -17.07 1.37
N THR A 48 31.54 -16.28 2.25
CA THR A 48 30.80 -15.59 3.31
C THR A 48 30.15 -14.35 2.72
N THR A 49 28.82 -14.26 2.83
CA THR A 49 28.01 -13.19 2.24
C THR A 49 27.06 -12.61 3.28
N SER A 50 26.80 -11.31 3.14
CA SER A 50 25.83 -10.59 3.95
C SER A 50 24.79 -9.97 3.02
N PHE A 51 23.51 -10.26 3.26
CA PHE A 51 22.39 -9.70 2.53
C PHE A 51 21.57 -8.85 3.50
N LEU A 52 21.54 -7.55 3.25
CA LEU A 52 20.71 -6.62 4.03
C LEU A 52 19.24 -6.77 3.63
N PRO A 53 18.29 -6.57 4.56
CA PRO A 53 16.88 -6.47 4.21
C PRO A 53 16.63 -5.37 3.19
N ALA A 54 15.62 -5.58 2.35
CA ALA A 54 15.13 -4.51 1.48
C ALA A 54 14.46 -3.41 2.30
N ASP A 55 14.26 -2.24 1.68
CA ASP A 55 13.57 -1.13 2.30
C ASP A 55 12.13 -1.53 2.71
N ALA A 56 11.77 -1.21 3.95
CA ALA A 56 10.42 -1.41 4.46
C ALA A 56 9.46 -0.39 3.84
N PRO A 57 8.22 -0.79 3.50
CA PRO A 57 7.23 0.16 3.01
C PRO A 57 6.96 1.27 4.01
N ARG A 58 6.80 2.49 3.49
CA ARG A 58 6.50 3.69 4.26
C ARG A 58 5.27 4.36 3.66
N ILE A 59 4.42 4.92 4.52
CA ILE A 59 3.33 5.77 4.04
C ILE A 59 3.94 7.06 3.50
N VAL A 60 3.68 7.35 2.23
CA VAL A 60 4.06 8.59 1.56
C VAL A 60 2.97 9.63 1.70
N SER A 61 1.72 9.21 1.65
CA SER A 61 0.57 10.11 1.74
C SER A 61 -0.69 9.42 2.23
N ALA A 62 -1.58 10.22 2.82
CA ALA A 62 -2.94 9.83 3.15
C ALA A 62 -3.87 10.97 2.76
N TYR A 63 -4.86 10.69 1.91
CA TYR A 63 -5.83 11.68 1.44
C TYR A 63 -7.24 11.17 1.60
N PHE A 64 -8.18 12.04 1.97
CA PHE A 64 -9.60 11.71 1.84
C PHE A 64 -9.96 11.45 0.37
N THR A 65 -10.93 10.57 0.15
CA THR A 65 -11.55 10.41 -1.18
C THR A 65 -12.34 11.67 -1.54
N SER A 66 -12.61 11.90 -2.83
CA SER A 66 -13.37 13.07 -3.29
C SER A 66 -14.78 13.15 -2.70
N LEU A 67 -15.38 12.01 -2.34
CA LEU A 67 -16.71 11.92 -1.71
C LEU A 67 -16.65 11.97 -0.18
N LEU A 68 -15.45 12.07 0.41
CA LEU A 68 -15.22 12.06 1.87
C LEU A 68 -15.79 10.82 2.60
N THR A 69 -16.13 9.76 1.87
CA THR A 69 -16.61 8.48 2.42
C THR A 69 -15.48 7.56 2.84
N GLY A 70 -14.24 7.98 2.66
CA GLY A 70 -13.06 7.18 2.95
C GLY A 70 -11.76 7.96 2.78
N ALA A 71 -10.65 7.25 2.84
CA ALA A 71 -9.31 7.76 2.60
C ALA A 71 -8.46 6.77 1.81
N ASP A 72 -7.57 7.26 0.96
CA ASP A 72 -6.57 6.48 0.26
C ASP A 72 -5.20 6.75 0.89
N VAL A 73 -4.52 5.66 1.30
CA VAL A 73 -3.18 5.66 1.90
C VAL A 73 -2.21 5.07 0.89
N THR A 74 -1.17 5.83 0.53
CA THR A 74 -0.20 5.45 -0.50
C THR A 74 1.15 5.13 0.11
N PHE A 75 1.78 4.07 -0.37
CA PHE A 75 3.09 3.60 0.03
C PHE A 75 4.15 3.89 -1.04
N ASP A 76 5.40 4.03 -0.61
CA ASP A 76 6.56 4.27 -1.49
C ASP A 76 6.94 3.07 -2.36
N VAL A 77 6.72 1.86 -1.84
CA VAL A 77 7.01 0.59 -2.53
C VAL A 77 5.82 -0.36 -2.48
N SER A 78 5.80 -1.34 -3.38
CA SER A 78 4.81 -2.42 -3.35
C SER A 78 4.85 -3.17 -2.03
N THR A 79 3.69 -3.33 -1.40
CA THR A 79 3.49 -4.10 -0.16
C THR A 79 3.09 -5.55 -0.45
N ASP A 80 3.25 -6.43 0.54
CA ASP A 80 2.71 -7.78 0.52
C ASP A 80 1.17 -7.83 0.72
N ARG A 81 0.55 -6.66 0.95
CA ARG A 81 -0.88 -6.48 1.19
C ARG A 81 -1.40 -7.31 2.37
N HIS A 82 -0.52 -7.80 3.24
CA HIS A 82 -0.83 -8.80 4.25
C HIS A 82 -1.56 -10.04 3.67
N GLY A 83 -1.29 -10.38 2.40
CA GLY A 83 -1.98 -11.45 1.69
C GLY A 83 -3.45 -11.18 1.29
N GLN A 84 -3.96 -9.95 1.48
CA GLN A 84 -5.35 -9.57 1.19
C GLN A 84 -5.53 -9.05 -0.24
N LEU A 85 -5.41 -9.93 -1.25
CA LEU A 85 -5.55 -9.57 -2.65
C LEU A 85 -7.03 -9.38 -3.04
N GLY A 86 -7.45 -8.14 -3.31
CA GLY A 86 -8.77 -7.83 -3.88
C GLY A 86 -9.97 -8.09 -2.95
N ALA A 87 -9.70 -8.42 -1.68
CA ALA A 87 -10.73 -8.62 -0.66
C ALA A 87 -10.90 -7.38 0.20
N VAL A 88 -12.14 -7.14 0.63
CA VAL A 88 -12.44 -6.19 1.70
C VAL A 88 -12.15 -6.88 3.04
N PHE A 89 -11.43 -6.22 3.93
CA PHE A 89 -11.00 -6.78 5.22
C PHE A 89 -11.11 -5.74 6.35
N ASP A 90 -10.95 -6.20 7.58
CA ASP A 90 -10.98 -5.35 8.78
C ASP A 90 -9.72 -4.44 8.82
N CYS A 91 -9.93 -3.13 8.91
CA CYS A 91 -8.83 -2.17 8.98
C CYS A 91 -7.87 -2.39 10.17
N LEU A 92 -8.28 -3.10 11.23
CA LEU A 92 -7.40 -3.49 12.35
C LEU A 92 -6.23 -4.38 11.92
N LEU A 93 -6.28 -4.98 10.73
CA LEU A 93 -5.16 -5.73 10.17
C LEU A 93 -4.03 -4.84 9.65
N ALA A 94 -4.30 -3.58 9.32
CA ALA A 94 -3.31 -2.66 8.72
C ALA A 94 -3.03 -1.43 9.60
N PHE A 95 -4.03 -0.93 10.33
CA PHE A 95 -3.95 0.31 11.10
C PHE A 95 -4.13 0.06 12.59
N ASP A 96 -3.61 0.99 13.40
CA ASP A 96 -3.75 0.94 14.85
C ASP A 96 -5.20 1.16 15.30
N THR A 97 -5.47 0.89 16.58
CA THR A 97 -6.81 1.00 17.15
C THR A 97 -7.35 2.42 17.13
N ALA A 98 -6.48 3.43 17.28
CA ALA A 98 -6.88 4.83 17.25
C ALA A 98 -7.36 5.26 15.85
N THR A 99 -6.63 4.88 14.81
CA THR A 99 -6.99 5.13 13.42
C THR A 99 -8.31 4.45 13.07
N VAL A 100 -8.46 3.17 13.43
CA VAL A 100 -9.70 2.42 13.14
C VAL A 100 -10.90 2.98 13.91
N SER A 101 -10.71 3.35 15.19
CA SER A 101 -11.76 4.02 15.96
C SER A 101 -12.15 5.36 15.34
N GLY A 102 -11.18 6.12 14.82
CA GLY A 102 -11.43 7.36 14.10
C GLY A 102 -12.18 7.13 12.78
N ALA A 103 -11.88 6.04 12.07
CA ALA A 103 -12.56 5.69 10.81
C ALA A 103 -14.03 5.29 11.01
N GLY A 104 -14.46 5.10 12.26
CA GLY A 104 -15.85 4.80 12.63
C GLY A 104 -16.15 3.30 12.69
N PRO A 105 -17.18 2.88 13.46
CA PRO A 105 -17.60 1.49 13.54
C PRO A 105 -17.99 0.90 12.19
N GLY A 106 -17.48 -0.29 11.88
CA GLY A 106 -17.72 -0.95 10.59
C GLY A 106 -16.85 -0.43 9.45
N SER A 107 -15.80 0.36 9.75
CA SER A 107 -14.79 0.73 8.76
C SER A 107 -14.12 -0.52 8.17
N THR A 108 -13.84 -0.47 6.87
CA THR A 108 -13.23 -1.59 6.14
C THR A 108 -12.12 -1.11 5.25
N CYS A 109 -11.17 -2.00 4.97
CA CYS A 109 -9.98 -1.70 4.21
C CYS A 109 -9.93 -2.58 2.95
N VAL A 110 -9.43 -2.03 1.86
CA VAL A 110 -9.26 -2.76 0.59
C VAL A 110 -8.05 -2.24 -0.17
N TRP A 111 -7.22 -3.17 -0.64
CA TRP A 111 -6.09 -2.83 -1.50
C TRP A 111 -6.58 -2.51 -2.91
N ARG A 112 -6.36 -1.27 -3.35
CA ARG A 112 -6.61 -0.86 -4.75
C ARG A 112 -5.46 -1.26 -5.67
N SER A 113 -4.25 -1.32 -5.13
CA SER A 113 -3.04 -1.78 -5.82
C SER A 113 -2.04 -2.36 -4.79
N SER A 114 -0.82 -2.73 -5.20
CA SER A 114 0.26 -3.08 -4.26
C SER A 114 0.71 -1.89 -3.40
N THR A 115 0.43 -0.65 -3.82
CA THR A 115 0.92 0.58 -3.20
C THR A 115 -0.19 1.47 -2.63
N VAL A 116 -1.46 1.15 -2.84
CA VAL A 116 -2.59 1.98 -2.42
C VAL A 116 -3.60 1.16 -1.62
N LEU A 117 -3.77 1.54 -0.36
CA LEU A 117 -4.77 0.99 0.56
C LEU A 117 -5.89 1.99 0.77
N ALA A 118 -7.12 1.60 0.46
CA ALA A 118 -8.29 2.41 0.71
C ALA A 118 -8.94 2.02 2.04
N ILE A 119 -9.27 3.03 2.84
CA ILE A 119 -10.10 2.95 4.03
C ILE A 119 -11.50 3.41 3.64
N ASN A 120 -12.49 2.55 3.77
CA ASN A 120 -13.89 2.92 3.72
C ASN A 120 -14.35 3.24 5.13
N PHE A 121 -14.87 4.44 5.35
CA PHE A 121 -15.32 4.84 6.68
C PHE A 121 -16.61 4.13 7.07
N GLY A 122 -16.70 3.86 8.36
CA GLY A 122 -17.88 3.31 9.00
C GLY A 122 -18.89 4.40 9.35
N SER A 123 -19.83 4.04 10.22
CA SER A 123 -20.76 5.03 10.78
C SER A 123 -20.00 6.02 11.69
N SER A 124 -20.47 7.27 11.76
CA SER A 124 -19.96 8.28 12.70
C SER A 124 -18.42 8.42 12.70
N ALA A 125 -17.79 8.36 11.53
CA ALA A 125 -16.35 8.56 11.39
C ALA A 125 -15.93 9.95 11.93
N ALA A 126 -14.84 9.96 12.70
CA ALA A 126 -14.30 11.11 13.40
C ALA A 126 -12.92 11.55 12.88
N LEU A 127 -12.37 10.86 11.88
CA LEU A 127 -11.16 11.33 11.17
C LEU A 127 -11.47 12.65 10.47
N MET A 128 -10.64 13.65 10.74
CA MET A 128 -10.72 14.98 10.16
C MET A 128 -9.43 15.28 9.39
N PRO A 129 -9.42 16.29 8.50
CA PRO A 129 -8.17 16.80 7.95
C PRO A 129 -7.23 17.19 9.09
N GLY A 130 -5.99 16.69 9.04
CA GLY A 130 -5.01 16.83 10.10
C GLY A 130 -4.92 15.64 11.06
N SER A 131 -5.89 14.70 11.04
CA SER A 131 -5.79 13.46 11.81
C SER A 131 -4.60 12.60 11.34
N ASN A 132 -3.98 11.88 12.27
CA ASN A 132 -2.88 10.98 11.93
C ASN A 132 -3.41 9.58 11.65
N VAL A 133 -2.99 8.99 10.52
CA VAL A 133 -3.29 7.60 10.15
C VAL A 133 -2.04 6.79 10.44
N VAL A 134 -2.13 5.86 11.38
CA VAL A 134 -0.98 5.14 11.94
C VAL A 134 -1.06 3.67 11.57
N LEU A 135 0.04 3.13 11.01
CA LEU A 135 0.14 1.70 10.75
C LEU A 135 0.19 0.91 12.05
N ARG A 136 -0.44 -0.26 12.03
CA ARG A 136 -0.23 -1.25 13.08
C ARG A 136 1.16 -1.87 12.92
N GLU A 137 1.90 -1.92 14.01
CA GLU A 137 3.22 -2.56 14.01
C GLU A 137 3.15 -4.03 13.56
N SER A 138 4.21 -4.48 12.90
CA SER A 138 4.41 -5.89 12.52
C SER A 138 3.35 -6.49 11.58
N THR A 139 2.73 -5.67 10.72
CA THR A 139 1.65 -6.12 9.82
C THR A 139 2.06 -6.20 8.36
N LEU A 140 2.77 -5.21 7.84
CA LEU A 140 3.04 -5.09 6.41
C LEU A 140 4.52 -5.25 6.09
N LEU A 141 4.82 -5.99 5.04
CA LEU A 141 6.15 -6.10 4.46
C LEU A 141 6.11 -5.57 3.03
N ASN A 142 7.28 -5.45 2.41
CA ASN A 142 7.35 -5.27 0.97
C ASN A 142 6.81 -6.52 0.24
N GLU A 143 6.49 -6.39 -1.05
CA GLU A 143 5.88 -7.46 -1.85
C GLU A 143 6.70 -8.77 -1.86
N ALA A 144 8.03 -8.66 -1.83
CA ALA A 144 8.95 -9.80 -1.77
C ALA A 144 9.09 -10.42 -0.37
N ARG A 145 8.50 -9.80 0.66
CA ARG A 145 8.56 -10.21 2.09
C ARG A 145 9.98 -10.36 2.62
N ASN A 146 10.91 -9.53 2.12
CA ASN A 146 12.32 -9.51 2.50
C ASN A 146 12.77 -8.17 3.12
N SER A 147 11.82 -7.30 3.48
CA SER A 147 12.05 -6.08 4.24
C SER A 147 11.83 -6.26 5.74
N TYR A 148 12.11 -5.21 6.51
CA TYR A 148 11.51 -5.06 7.85
C TYR A 148 10.01 -4.75 7.73
N ASN A 149 9.29 -4.88 8.86
CA ASN A 149 7.89 -4.47 8.93
C ASN A 149 7.75 -2.96 8.71
N ALA A 150 6.74 -2.58 7.93
CA ALA A 150 6.34 -1.20 7.76
C ALA A 150 5.94 -0.60 9.11
N SER A 151 6.27 0.67 9.28
CA SER A 151 5.92 1.45 10.46
C SER A 151 5.79 2.91 10.06
N GLY A 152 5.17 3.69 10.95
CA GLY A 152 4.99 5.13 10.77
C GLY A 152 3.54 5.50 10.54
N SER A 153 3.37 6.76 10.16
CA SER A 153 2.07 7.41 10.06
C SER A 153 2.10 8.52 9.03
N ALA A 154 0.92 8.88 8.53
CA ALA A 154 0.76 10.07 7.71
C ALA A 154 -0.40 10.93 8.19
N VAL A 155 -0.23 12.24 8.03
CA VAL A 155 -1.30 13.21 8.25
C VAL A 155 -2.30 13.08 7.12
N LEU A 156 -3.56 12.91 7.48
CA LEU A 156 -4.67 12.82 6.55
C LEU A 156 -5.02 14.21 6.01
N LEU A 157 -4.92 14.37 4.70
CA LEU A 157 -5.16 15.65 4.03
C LEU A 157 -6.43 15.58 3.17
N LEU A 158 -7.02 16.75 2.87
CA LEU A 158 -8.10 16.82 1.89
C LEU A 158 -7.59 16.49 0.48
N PRO A 159 -8.43 15.91 -0.39
CA PRO A 159 -8.06 15.69 -1.78
C PRO A 159 -7.76 17.04 -2.45
N ALA A 160 -6.78 17.04 -3.36
CA ALA A 160 -6.42 18.23 -4.13
C ALA A 160 -7.59 18.78 -4.97
N LEU A 161 -8.57 17.93 -5.30
CA LEU A 161 -9.78 18.30 -6.01
C LEU A 161 -10.99 17.74 -5.24
N ILE A 162 -11.78 18.63 -4.65
CA ILE A 162 -13.11 18.29 -4.16
C ILE A 162 -14.07 18.51 -5.32
N GLU A 163 -14.70 17.45 -5.83
CA GLU A 163 -15.78 17.63 -6.80
C GLU A 163 -16.97 18.27 -6.09
N GLY A 164 -17.14 19.57 -6.28
CA GLY A 164 -18.30 20.29 -5.76
C GLY A 164 -19.60 19.68 -6.31
N PRO A 165 -20.72 19.83 -5.58
CA PRO A 165 -22.02 19.39 -6.07
C PRO A 165 -22.28 20.04 -7.43
N ARG A 166 -22.61 19.25 -8.44
CA ARG A 166 -23.08 19.78 -9.73
C ARG A 166 -24.56 20.10 -9.58
N PRO A 167 -24.97 21.38 -9.53
CA PRO A 167 -26.39 21.70 -9.47
C PRO A 167 -27.08 21.19 -10.74
N PHE A 168 -28.15 20.42 -10.57
CA PHE A 168 -29.02 20.01 -11.66
C PHE A 168 -30.39 20.64 -11.45
N ILE A 169 -30.74 21.61 -12.28
CA ILE A 169 -32.03 22.29 -12.21
C ILE A 169 -33.00 21.57 -13.14
N MET A 170 -33.98 20.88 -12.57
CA MET A 170 -35.12 20.35 -13.31
C MET A 170 -36.21 21.42 -13.42
N GLY A 171 -36.46 21.91 -14.63
CA GLY A 171 -37.53 22.85 -14.94
C GLY A 171 -38.65 22.24 -15.78
N PRO A 172 -39.82 22.90 -15.86
CA PRO A 172 -40.92 22.47 -16.72
C PRO A 172 -40.54 22.54 -18.20
N ARG A 173 -41.04 21.60 -19.02
CA ARG A 173 -40.79 21.58 -20.48
C ARG A 173 -41.53 22.67 -21.25
N THR A 174 -42.53 23.29 -20.63
CA THR A 174 -43.39 24.33 -21.21
C THR A 174 -43.73 25.36 -20.15
N ILE A 175 -43.58 26.64 -20.50
CA ILE A 175 -43.97 27.80 -19.69
C ILE A 175 -45.12 28.48 -20.43
N GLY A 176 -46.20 28.87 -19.72
CA GLY A 176 -47.33 29.56 -20.30
C GLY A 176 -46.93 30.96 -20.82
N SER A 177 -47.67 31.48 -21.80
CA SER A 177 -47.37 32.79 -22.42
C SER A 177 -47.47 33.99 -21.47
N CYS A 178 -48.02 33.80 -20.27
CA CYS A 178 -48.19 34.83 -19.25
C CYS A 178 -47.37 34.57 -17.97
N ASP A 179 -46.54 33.53 -17.96
CA ASP A 179 -45.83 33.10 -16.75
C ASP A 179 -44.35 33.50 -16.79
N SER A 180 -43.82 33.92 -15.64
CA SER A 180 -42.39 34.16 -15.44
C SER A 180 -41.78 33.04 -14.59
N LEU A 181 -40.76 32.36 -15.12
CA LEU A 181 -39.96 31.40 -14.36
C LEU A 181 -38.69 32.09 -13.82
N VAL A 182 -38.52 32.08 -12.50
CA VAL A 182 -37.27 32.49 -11.84
C VAL A 182 -36.64 31.26 -11.22
N LEU A 183 -35.44 30.93 -11.68
CA LEU A 183 -34.63 29.84 -11.12
C LEU A 183 -33.60 30.46 -10.19
N ASP A 184 -33.83 30.36 -8.88
CA ASP A 184 -32.94 30.90 -7.86
C ASP A 184 -32.17 29.75 -7.18
N GLY A 185 -30.84 29.81 -7.30
CA GLY A 185 -29.90 28.87 -6.69
C GLY A 185 -29.18 29.42 -5.46
N SER A 186 -29.64 30.54 -4.88
CA SER A 186 -28.96 31.23 -3.77
C SER A 186 -28.92 30.44 -2.45
N GLN A 187 -29.55 29.27 -2.38
CA GLN A 187 -29.52 28.35 -1.23
C GLN A 187 -28.70 27.07 -1.46
N SER A 188 -27.87 26.99 -2.51
CA SER A 188 -26.94 25.87 -2.74
C SER A 188 -25.59 26.06 -2.07
#